data_AF-T1A362-F1
#
_entry.id   AF-T1A362-F1
#
_cell.length_a   1.000
_cell.length_b   1.000
_cell.length_c   1.000
_cell.angle_alpha   90.00
_cell.angle_beta   90.00
_cell.angle_gamma   90.00
#
_symmetry.space_group_name_H-M   'P 1'
#
loop_
_entity.id
_entity.type
_entity.pdbx_description
1 polymer ?
#
loop_
_entity_poly.entity_id
_entity_poly.type
_entity_poly.pdbx_seq_one_letter_code
_entity_poly.pdbx_strand_id
1 'polypeptide(L)'
;MGVTIQFESHRVELPFIYELEHDSQVFEYYDQPPSIPLVYRAVNGRRLSVIHTPDYFVLREGSAAWIECKTEEDLDALASRNPNRYSRDIGGKWRCIPGEEHAAMVGLAYEVWSAAQVNWVLQRNLQFLEDYLRFGSANTTDCVNPAITSAIETEPGITLLDLLEKIRGVAEPDDIYMLIASGAIYVDLNVAPIAEPERVHVFATAKMAAACEVVSREACIGTGIRSIDGQLCESPDVHSEVFLLLAAASELDLEIANRRFDIVRQHLAGDRLSCSTPARTLRLWMAQYRFARERYGSGYLGLLPKISKRGNRTGRLPEASRELLTQFVENDYESLRQKSRLA
;
A
#
# COMPACT_ATOMS: atom_id res chain seq x y z
N MET A 1 19.46 -3.02 -3.42
CA MET A 1 20.81 -2.77 -2.82
C MET A 1 21.98 -2.56 -3.81
N GLY A 2 21.80 -2.78 -5.12
CA GLY A 2 22.87 -2.55 -6.11
C GLY A 2 24.01 -3.56 -6.10
N VAL A 3 23.82 -4.70 -5.44
CA VAL A 3 24.77 -5.83 -5.36
C VAL A 3 24.11 -7.12 -5.83
N THR A 4 24.90 -8.11 -6.21
CA THR A 4 24.40 -9.44 -6.55
C THR A 4 24.21 -10.27 -5.28
N ILE A 5 23.03 -10.85 -5.14
CA ILE A 5 22.66 -11.74 -4.02
C ILE A 5 22.63 -13.18 -4.55
N GLN A 6 23.28 -14.12 -3.86
CA GLN A 6 23.21 -15.55 -4.21
C GLN A 6 21.95 -16.20 -3.65
N PHE A 7 21.51 -17.27 -4.31
CA PHE A 7 20.44 -18.15 -3.84
C PHE A 7 20.68 -19.57 -4.32
N GLU A 8 20.21 -20.57 -3.58
CA GLU A 8 20.34 -21.98 -3.95
C GLU A 8 19.03 -22.58 -4.50
N SER A 9 17.89 -21.93 -4.24
CA SER A 9 16.56 -22.42 -4.62
C SER A 9 15.74 -21.44 -5.44
N HIS A 10 15.45 -21.79 -6.70
CA HIS A 10 14.55 -21.03 -7.58
C HIS A 10 13.07 -21.02 -7.13
N ARG A 11 12.68 -21.92 -6.22
CA ARG A 11 11.28 -22.07 -5.81
C ARG A 11 10.98 -21.57 -4.40
N VAL A 12 12.01 -21.20 -3.65
CA VAL A 12 11.86 -20.74 -2.26
C VAL A 12 12.63 -19.45 -2.04
N GLU A 13 13.93 -19.48 -2.30
CA GLU A 13 14.84 -18.36 -2.03
C GLU A 13 14.76 -17.25 -3.07
N LEU A 14 14.76 -17.57 -4.36
CA LEU A 14 14.62 -16.55 -5.40
C LEU A 14 13.30 -15.76 -5.25
N PRO A 15 12.13 -16.41 -5.04
CA PRO A 15 10.92 -15.67 -4.74
C PRO A 15 11.04 -14.79 -3.49
N PHE A 16 11.67 -15.30 -2.43
CA PHE A 16 11.89 -14.53 -1.21
C PHE A 16 12.73 -13.26 -1.48
N ILE A 17 13.81 -13.36 -2.24
CA ILE A 17 14.64 -12.20 -2.63
C ILE A 17 13.81 -11.17 -3.39
N TYR A 18 12.99 -11.60 -4.35
CA TYR A 18 12.15 -10.68 -5.12
C TYR A 18 11.13 -9.95 -4.24
N GLU A 19 10.57 -10.63 -3.23
CA GLU A 19 9.70 -9.98 -2.24
C GLU A 19 10.47 -8.96 -1.40
N LEU A 20 11.70 -9.25 -0.99
CA LEU A 20 12.53 -8.30 -0.24
C LEU A 20 12.88 -7.04 -1.05
N GLU A 21 13.26 -7.18 -2.32
CA GLU A 21 13.67 -6.02 -3.14
C GLU A 21 12.51 -5.06 -3.43
N HIS A 22 11.25 -5.53 -3.31
CA HIS A 22 10.04 -4.72 -3.54
C HIS A 22 9.29 -4.36 -2.24
N ASP A 23 9.80 -4.76 -1.08
CA ASP A 23 9.23 -4.37 0.21
C ASP A 23 9.84 -3.04 0.68
N SER A 24 9.02 -1.99 0.68
CA SER A 24 9.43 -0.65 1.13
C SER A 24 9.93 -0.57 2.58
N GLN A 25 9.65 -1.58 3.42
CA GLN A 25 10.13 -1.64 4.80
C GLN A 25 11.51 -2.31 4.93
N VAL A 26 12.03 -2.93 3.87
CA VAL A 26 13.35 -3.56 3.85
C VAL A 26 14.40 -2.52 3.48
N PHE A 27 15.44 -2.40 4.31
CA PHE A 27 16.57 -1.53 4.04
C PHE A 27 17.68 -2.27 3.31
N GLU A 28 18.09 -3.42 3.85
CA GLU A 28 19.16 -4.26 3.31
C GLU A 28 18.93 -5.73 3.68
N TYR A 29 19.50 -6.64 2.91
CA TYR A 29 19.51 -8.06 3.17
C TYR A 29 20.78 -8.69 2.60
N TYR A 30 21.31 -9.69 3.30
CA TYR A 30 22.58 -10.33 2.96
C TYR A 30 22.38 -11.84 2.89
N ASP A 31 22.79 -12.45 1.79
CA ASP A 31 22.88 -13.89 1.63
C ASP A 31 24.05 -14.47 2.45
N GLN A 32 23.84 -15.67 2.98
CA GLN A 32 24.84 -16.44 3.73
C GLN A 32 25.54 -15.64 4.85
N PRO A 33 24.80 -15.02 5.80
CA PRO A 33 25.38 -14.33 6.94
C PRO A 33 26.28 -15.23 7.81
N PRO A 34 27.10 -14.67 8.71
CA PRO A 34 27.94 -15.46 9.61
C PRO A 34 27.15 -16.56 10.35
N SER A 35 27.71 -17.77 10.35
CA SER A 35 27.06 -18.92 10.98
C SER A 35 26.87 -18.73 12.48
N ILE A 36 25.73 -19.20 12.99
CA ILE A 36 25.36 -19.15 14.39
C ILE A 36 25.29 -20.58 14.98
N PRO A 37 25.63 -20.76 16.28
CA PRO A 37 25.46 -22.04 16.95
C PRO A 37 24.00 -22.27 17.34
N LEU A 38 23.42 -23.37 16.88
CA LEU A 38 22.11 -23.86 17.31
C LEU A 38 22.27 -24.99 18.32
N VAL A 39 21.77 -24.76 19.54
CA VAL A 39 21.84 -25.73 20.64
C VAL A 39 20.44 -26.23 20.95
N TYR A 40 20.22 -27.53 20.82
CA TYR A 40 18.92 -28.16 21.11
C TYR A 40 19.09 -29.61 21.58
N ARG A 41 18.02 -30.21 22.10
CA ARG A 41 18.01 -31.63 22.47
C ARG A 41 17.43 -32.47 21.35
N ALA A 42 18.08 -33.57 20.99
CA ALA A 42 17.49 -34.59 20.13
C ALA A 42 16.33 -35.29 20.86
N VAL A 43 15.52 -36.06 20.12
CA VAL A 43 14.38 -36.83 20.67
C VAL A 43 14.82 -37.80 21.77
N ASN A 44 16.03 -38.37 21.65
CA ASN A 44 16.63 -39.24 22.67
C ASN A 44 17.23 -38.49 23.88
N GLY A 45 17.04 -37.18 23.98
CA GLY A 45 17.52 -36.34 25.09
C GLY A 45 18.96 -35.85 24.97
N ARG A 46 19.74 -36.34 23.99
CA ARG A 46 21.13 -35.91 23.75
C ARG A 46 21.17 -34.44 23.36
N ARG A 47 22.05 -33.66 24.00
CA ARG A 47 22.33 -32.28 23.62
C ARG A 47 23.15 -32.25 22.33
N LEU A 48 22.68 -31.48 21.35
CA LEU A 48 23.34 -31.22 20.08
C LEU A 48 23.74 -29.73 20.03
N SER A 49 24.84 -29.46 19.34
CA SER A 49 25.28 -28.12 18.98
C SER A 49 25.73 -28.17 17.52
N VAL A 50 25.01 -27.47 16.65
CA VAL A 50 25.26 -27.46 15.20
C VAL A 50 25.60 -26.03 14.80
N ILE A 51 26.68 -25.87 14.03
CA ILE A 51 26.96 -24.59 13.36
C ILE A 51 26.05 -24.52 12.14
N HIS A 52 25.26 -23.45 12.08
CA HIS A 52 24.23 -23.25 11.08
C HIS A 52 24.42 -21.88 10.44
N THR A 53 24.48 -21.84 9.12
CA THR A 53 24.37 -20.61 8.33
C THR A 53 22.93 -20.46 7.90
N PRO A 54 22.21 -19.43 8.35
CA PRO A 54 20.91 -19.06 7.79
C PRO A 54 21.06 -18.63 6.34
N ASP A 55 19.99 -18.73 5.56
CA ASP A 55 20.03 -18.36 4.14
C ASP A 55 20.21 -16.83 3.96
N TYR A 56 19.53 -16.03 4.78
CA TYR A 56 19.61 -14.57 4.72
C TYR A 56 19.67 -13.91 6.10
N PHE A 57 20.18 -12.67 6.14
CA PHE A 57 19.97 -11.73 7.22
C PHE A 57 19.33 -10.45 6.69
N VAL A 58 18.19 -10.05 7.24
CA VAL A 58 17.37 -8.95 6.70
C VAL A 58 17.25 -7.83 7.72
N LEU A 59 17.48 -6.59 7.28
CA LEU A 59 17.26 -5.36 8.03
C LEU A 59 15.96 -4.71 7.55
N ARG A 60 15.01 -4.48 8.45
CA ARG A 60 13.73 -3.84 8.16
C ARG A 60 13.44 -2.70 9.14
N GLU A 61 12.41 -1.92 8.85
CA GLU A 61 11.89 -0.94 9.79
C GLU A 61 11.50 -1.63 11.12
N GLY A 62 12.20 -1.26 12.20
CA GLY A 62 11.92 -1.76 13.54
C GLY A 62 12.37 -3.18 13.86
N SER A 63 13.03 -3.90 12.94
CA SER A 63 13.50 -5.27 13.20
C SER A 63 14.72 -5.66 12.34
N ALA A 64 15.48 -6.63 12.84
CA ALA A 64 16.52 -7.31 12.06
C ALA A 64 16.49 -8.80 12.40
N ALA A 65 16.58 -9.64 11.36
CA ALA A 65 16.29 -11.06 11.50
C ALA A 65 17.21 -11.94 10.65
N TRP A 66 17.60 -13.08 11.20
CA TRP A 66 18.04 -14.23 10.39
C TRP A 66 16.82 -14.91 9.78
N ILE A 67 16.91 -15.24 8.50
CA ILE A 67 15.85 -15.91 7.75
C ILE A 67 16.38 -17.24 7.25
N GLU A 68 15.62 -18.29 7.52
CA GLU A 68 15.86 -19.63 6.99
C GLU A 68 14.73 -20.01 6.03
N CYS A 69 15.07 -20.22 4.77
CA CYS A 69 14.17 -20.64 3.71
C CYS A 69 14.11 -22.18 3.64
N LYS A 70 12.89 -22.73 3.65
CA LYS A 70 12.68 -24.17 3.48
C LYS A 70 11.40 -24.47 2.69
N THR A 71 11.33 -25.66 2.10
CA THR A 71 10.06 -26.19 1.58
C THR A 71 9.18 -26.71 2.73
N GLU A 72 7.87 -26.80 2.52
CA GLU A 72 6.97 -27.40 3.51
C GLU A 72 7.34 -28.88 3.75
N GLU A 73 7.67 -29.61 2.69
CA GLU A 73 8.03 -31.03 2.76
C GLU A 73 9.31 -31.24 3.60
N ASP A 74 10.30 -30.37 3.42
CA ASP A 74 11.53 -30.41 4.24
C ASP A 74 11.22 -30.08 5.70
N LEU A 75 10.40 -29.07 5.96
CA LEU A 75 10.04 -28.68 7.32
C LEU A 75 9.26 -29.76 8.05
N ASP A 76 8.31 -30.44 7.39
CA ASP A 76 7.58 -31.57 7.95
C ASP A 76 8.51 -32.75 8.26
N ALA A 77 9.45 -33.07 7.36
CA ALA A 77 10.46 -34.10 7.58
C ALA A 77 11.42 -33.73 8.73
N LEU A 78 11.82 -32.47 8.81
CA LEU A 78 12.72 -31.95 9.83
C LEU A 78 12.05 -31.89 11.20
N ALA A 79 10.78 -31.47 11.28
CA ALA A 79 10.01 -31.44 12.52
C ALA A 79 9.76 -32.85 13.06
N SER A 80 9.51 -33.82 12.17
CA SER A 80 9.36 -35.23 12.56
C SER A 80 10.67 -35.82 13.14
N ARG A 81 11.82 -35.47 12.56
CA ARG A 81 13.14 -35.98 12.99
C ARG A 81 13.72 -35.22 14.17
N ASN A 82 13.52 -33.90 14.20
CA ASN A 82 14.11 -32.95 15.14
C ASN A 82 13.05 -31.94 15.64
N PRO A 83 12.03 -32.39 16.41
CA PRO A 83 10.91 -31.54 16.84
C PRO A 83 11.34 -30.39 17.75
N ASN A 84 12.48 -30.53 18.45
CA ASN A 84 13.05 -29.46 19.26
C ASN A 84 13.89 -28.46 18.45
N ARG A 85 14.02 -28.66 17.13
CA ARG A 85 14.64 -27.71 16.21
C ARG A 85 13.57 -27.01 15.39
N TYR A 86 12.74 -27.76 14.68
CA TYR A 86 11.65 -27.20 13.87
C TYR A 86 10.29 -27.67 14.40
N SER A 87 9.34 -26.74 14.52
CA SER A 87 7.97 -27.03 14.95
C SER A 87 7.01 -26.00 14.36
N ARG A 88 5.72 -26.32 14.30
CA ARG A 88 4.66 -25.35 14.01
C ARG A 88 4.08 -24.83 15.31
N ASP A 89 3.80 -23.54 15.37
CA ASP A 89 3.02 -22.96 16.46
C ASP A 89 1.50 -23.20 16.28
N ILE A 90 0.72 -22.67 17.22
CA ILE A 90 -0.76 -22.79 17.21
C ILE A 90 -1.37 -22.10 15.97
N GLY A 91 -0.71 -21.09 15.42
CA GLY A 91 -1.13 -20.39 14.21
C GLY A 91 -0.68 -21.08 12.92
N GLY A 92 0.06 -22.19 13.01
CA GLY A 92 0.61 -22.90 11.87
C GLY A 92 1.91 -22.28 11.32
N LYS A 93 2.49 -21.26 11.96
CA LYS A 93 3.76 -20.66 11.54
C LYS A 93 4.91 -21.59 11.94
N TRP A 94 5.82 -21.81 11.01
CA TRP A 94 7.04 -22.56 11.26
C TRP A 94 8.01 -21.80 12.14
N ARG A 95 8.61 -22.52 13.09
CA ARG A 95 9.53 -21.99 14.09
C ARG A 95 10.81 -22.80 14.12
N CYS A 96 11.93 -22.10 14.29
CA CYS A 96 13.21 -22.70 14.61
C CYS A 96 13.58 -22.33 16.04
N ILE A 97 13.16 -23.15 17.01
CA ILE A 97 13.29 -22.85 18.45
C ILE A 97 14.73 -22.44 18.83
N PRO A 98 15.78 -23.22 18.50
CA PRO A 98 17.14 -22.83 18.87
C PRO A 98 17.64 -21.59 18.11
N GLY A 99 17.11 -21.30 16.91
CA GLY A 99 17.44 -20.10 16.17
C GLY A 99 16.86 -18.85 16.84
N GLU A 100 15.60 -18.93 17.27
CA GLU A 100 14.92 -17.87 18.02
C GLU A 100 15.57 -17.63 19.39
N GLU A 101 15.93 -18.70 20.11
CA GLU A 101 16.68 -18.59 21.36
C GLU A 101 18.04 -17.89 21.15
N HIS A 102 18.74 -18.22 20.05
CA HIS A 102 19.98 -17.54 19.69
C HIS A 102 19.77 -16.04 19.43
N ALA A 103 18.80 -15.70 18.58
CA ALA A 103 18.54 -14.34 18.20
C ALA A 103 18.06 -13.46 19.38
N ALA A 104 17.26 -14.03 20.28
CA ALA A 104 16.79 -13.34 21.47
C ALA A 104 17.95 -12.90 22.40
N MET A 105 19.05 -13.64 22.45
CA MET A 105 20.22 -13.26 23.27
C MET A 105 20.86 -11.94 22.84
N VAL A 106 20.71 -11.56 21.57
CA VAL A 106 21.26 -10.33 21.00
C VAL A 106 20.18 -9.31 20.65
N GLY A 107 18.93 -9.56 21.06
CA GLY A 107 17.80 -8.66 20.82
C GLY A 107 17.33 -8.62 19.36
N LEU A 108 17.57 -9.70 18.60
CA LEU A 108 17.20 -9.84 17.19
C LEU A 108 16.17 -10.96 17.00
N ALA A 109 15.66 -11.12 15.78
CA ALA A 109 14.71 -12.17 15.42
C ALA A 109 15.36 -13.30 14.60
N TYR A 110 14.71 -14.46 14.62
CA TYR A 110 15.00 -15.57 13.72
C TYR A 110 13.67 -16.05 13.15
N GLU A 111 13.58 -16.16 11.83
CA GLU A 111 12.34 -16.52 11.15
C GLU A 111 12.54 -17.65 10.15
N VAL A 112 11.52 -18.49 10.01
CA VAL A 112 11.47 -19.52 8.99
C VAL A 112 10.54 -19.04 7.87
N TRP A 113 11.10 -18.86 6.69
CA TRP A 113 10.36 -18.63 5.46
C TRP A 113 10.04 -19.97 4.78
N SER A 114 8.79 -20.15 4.40
CA SER A 114 8.33 -21.36 3.72
C SER A 114 7.89 -21.03 2.30
N ALA A 115 8.10 -21.98 1.38
CA ALA A 115 7.54 -21.92 0.02
C ALA A 115 6.01 -21.67 -0.01
N ALA A 116 5.28 -22.04 1.06
CA ALA A 116 3.85 -21.77 1.18
C ALA A 116 3.50 -20.29 1.36
N GLN A 117 4.47 -19.45 1.75
CA GLN A 117 4.30 -18.01 1.93
C GLN A 117 4.53 -17.23 0.63
N VAL A 118 5.05 -17.87 -0.42
CA VAL A 118 5.39 -17.22 -1.69
C VAL A 118 4.14 -16.66 -2.37
N ASN A 119 4.16 -15.35 -2.64
CA ASN A 119 3.13 -14.74 -3.46
C ASN A 119 3.42 -14.95 -4.96
N TRP A 120 2.90 -16.05 -5.51
CA TRP A 120 3.08 -16.38 -6.93
C TRP A 120 2.46 -15.37 -7.91
N VAL A 121 1.51 -14.53 -7.47
CA VAL A 121 0.97 -13.45 -8.30
C VAL A 121 2.01 -12.34 -8.43
N LEU A 122 2.58 -11.90 -7.31
CA LEU A 122 3.68 -10.94 -7.30
C LEU A 122 4.85 -11.42 -8.15
N GLN A 123 5.27 -12.68 -8.00
CA GLN A 123 6.36 -13.25 -8.80
C GLN A 123 6.11 -13.14 -10.32
N ARG A 124 4.90 -13.49 -10.77
CA ARG A 124 4.52 -13.38 -12.18
C ARG A 124 4.48 -11.93 -12.65
N ASN A 125 4.02 -11.03 -11.80
CA ASN A 125 3.94 -9.60 -12.11
C ASN A 125 5.34 -8.96 -12.22
N LEU A 126 6.25 -9.29 -11.31
CA LEU A 126 7.63 -8.84 -11.37
C LEU A 126 8.35 -9.38 -12.62
N GLN A 127 8.11 -10.65 -12.96
CA GLN A 127 8.63 -11.23 -14.20
C GLN A 127 8.05 -10.54 -15.45
N PHE A 128 6.75 -10.23 -15.45
CA PHE A 128 6.12 -9.49 -16.55
C PHE A 128 6.74 -8.09 -16.71
N LEU A 129 7.03 -7.43 -15.59
CA LEU A 129 7.57 -6.08 -15.57
C LEU A 129 9.11 -6.01 -15.64
N GLU A 130 9.81 -7.14 -15.72
CA GLU A 130 11.27 -7.23 -15.53
C GLU A 130 12.04 -6.25 -16.43
N ASP A 131 11.69 -6.19 -17.72
CA ASP A 131 12.33 -5.29 -18.66
C ASP A 131 12.02 -3.83 -18.32
N TYR A 132 10.77 -3.49 -18.00
CA TYR A 132 10.37 -2.12 -17.63
C TYR A 132 11.02 -1.66 -16.31
N LEU A 133 11.19 -2.55 -15.32
CA LEU A 133 11.84 -2.26 -14.04
C LEU A 133 13.33 -1.95 -14.22
N ARG A 134 14.00 -2.57 -15.20
CA ARG A 134 15.40 -2.26 -15.55
C ARG A 134 15.55 -0.85 -16.14
N PHE A 135 14.56 -0.38 -16.91
CA PHE A 135 14.60 0.92 -17.60
C PHE A 135 13.93 2.05 -16.83
N GLY A 136 13.05 1.75 -15.86
CA GLY A 136 12.22 2.71 -15.14
C GLY A 136 12.98 3.73 -14.29
N SER A 137 14.24 3.46 -13.93
CA SER A 137 15.06 4.37 -13.10
C SER A 137 15.81 5.45 -13.91
N ALA A 138 15.85 5.38 -15.25
CA ALA A 138 16.63 6.30 -16.08
C ALA A 138 15.79 7.29 -16.93
N ASN A 139 14.51 6.99 -17.21
CA ASN A 139 13.77 7.65 -18.30
C ASN A 139 12.47 8.39 -17.90
N THR A 140 12.18 8.60 -16.61
CA THR A 140 10.87 9.13 -16.15
C THR A 140 10.65 10.63 -16.34
N THR A 141 11.56 11.33 -17.05
CA THR A 141 11.35 12.74 -17.42
C THR A 141 10.72 12.93 -18.81
N ASP A 142 10.50 11.86 -19.57
CA ASP A 142 9.76 11.96 -20.83
C ASP A 142 8.26 11.99 -20.56
N CYS A 143 7.59 12.96 -21.16
CA CYS A 143 6.23 13.42 -20.84
C CYS A 143 5.21 12.30 -20.61
N VAL A 144 4.76 12.13 -19.36
CA VAL A 144 3.57 11.32 -19.03
C VAL A 144 2.42 11.80 -19.90
N ASN A 145 1.82 10.88 -20.68
CA ASN A 145 0.72 11.23 -21.56
C ASN A 145 -0.47 11.70 -20.70
N PRO A 146 -0.92 12.97 -20.83
CA PRO A 146 -1.97 13.52 -19.97
C PRO A 146 -3.30 12.79 -20.13
N ALA A 147 -3.51 12.08 -21.25
CA ALA A 147 -4.69 11.23 -21.43
C ALA A 147 -4.73 10.05 -20.45
N ILE A 148 -3.56 9.45 -20.15
CA ILE A 148 -3.46 8.34 -19.18
C ILE A 148 -3.80 8.85 -17.78
N THR A 149 -3.16 9.94 -17.35
CA THR A 149 -3.40 10.54 -16.03
C THR A 149 -4.86 10.97 -15.88
N SER A 150 -5.42 11.65 -16.88
CA SER A 150 -6.82 12.10 -16.87
C SER A 150 -7.81 10.92 -16.78
N ALA A 151 -7.55 9.81 -17.48
CA ALA A 151 -8.39 8.62 -17.41
C ALA A 151 -8.40 8.01 -16.00
N ILE A 152 -7.23 7.92 -15.35
CA ILE A 152 -7.08 7.36 -14.01
C ILE A 152 -7.67 8.31 -12.94
N GLU A 153 -7.50 9.62 -13.08
CA GLU A 153 -8.06 10.61 -12.16
C GLU A 153 -9.58 10.73 -12.26
N THR A 154 -10.12 10.62 -13.48
CA THR A 154 -11.58 10.62 -13.71
C THR A 154 -12.19 9.32 -13.23
N GLU A 155 -11.47 8.20 -13.36
CA GLU A 155 -11.93 6.88 -12.97
C GLU A 155 -10.96 6.13 -12.02
N PRO A 156 -10.90 6.50 -10.71
CA PRO A 156 -10.08 5.80 -9.73
C PRO A 156 -10.38 4.30 -9.60
N GLY A 157 -9.44 3.44 -9.99
CA GLY A 157 -9.65 1.99 -9.99
C GLY A 157 -10.22 1.46 -11.30
N ILE A 158 -10.13 2.23 -12.39
CA ILE A 158 -10.33 1.72 -13.75
C ILE A 158 -9.54 0.41 -13.95
N THR A 159 -10.12 -0.56 -14.65
CA THR A 159 -9.40 -1.79 -14.96
C THR A 159 -8.26 -1.50 -15.94
N LEU A 160 -7.18 -2.27 -15.88
CA LEU A 160 -6.07 -2.14 -16.82
C LEU A 160 -6.55 -2.38 -18.25
N LEU A 161 -7.51 -3.30 -18.45
CA LEU A 161 -8.14 -3.53 -19.76
C LEU A 161 -8.86 -2.27 -20.26
N ASP A 162 -9.75 -1.68 -19.46
CA ASP A 162 -10.50 -0.49 -19.86
C ASP A 162 -9.56 0.71 -20.10
N LEU A 163 -8.49 0.84 -19.32
CA LEU A 163 -7.48 1.87 -19.52
C LEU A 163 -6.79 1.68 -20.88
N LEU A 164 -6.31 0.47 -21.18
CA LEU A 164 -5.68 0.12 -22.46
C LEU A 164 -6.60 0.36 -23.65
N GLU A 165 -7.91 0.12 -23.49
CA GLU A 165 -8.90 0.39 -24.52
C GLU A 165 -9.13 1.90 -24.73
N LYS A 166 -9.25 2.68 -23.65
CA LYS A 166 -9.48 4.13 -23.72
C LYS A 166 -8.32 4.90 -24.35
N ILE A 167 -7.09 4.46 -24.10
CA ILE A 167 -5.88 5.12 -24.61
C ILE A 167 -5.42 4.57 -25.96
N ARG A 168 -6.15 3.61 -26.54
CA ARG A 168 -5.80 2.99 -27.83
C ARG A 168 -5.67 4.06 -28.92
N GLY A 169 -4.49 4.12 -29.54
CA GLY A 169 -4.17 5.11 -30.58
C GLY A 169 -3.78 6.50 -30.06
N VAL A 170 -3.76 6.70 -28.73
CA VAL A 170 -3.30 7.91 -28.05
C VAL A 170 -1.98 7.68 -27.32
N ALA A 171 -1.80 6.50 -26.73
CA ALA A 171 -0.55 6.05 -26.11
C ALA A 171 -0.32 4.57 -26.40
N GLU A 172 0.92 4.10 -26.25
CA GLU A 172 1.25 2.69 -26.40
C GLU A 172 1.05 1.96 -25.06
N PRO A 173 0.71 0.65 -25.06
CA PRO A 173 0.64 -0.15 -23.84
C PRO A 173 1.92 -0.09 -22.99
N ASP A 174 3.08 -0.02 -23.64
CA ASP A 174 4.38 0.10 -22.98
C ASP A 174 4.50 1.36 -22.11
N ASP A 175 3.84 2.46 -22.48
CA ASP A 175 3.81 3.68 -21.67
C ASP A 175 3.16 3.39 -20.32
N ILE A 176 2.08 2.61 -20.28
CA ILE A 176 1.41 2.22 -19.03
C ILE A 176 2.32 1.32 -18.19
N TYR A 177 2.94 0.30 -18.78
CA TYR A 177 3.83 -0.60 -18.04
C TYR A 177 5.06 0.11 -17.49
N MET A 178 5.62 1.07 -18.23
CA MET A 178 6.68 1.97 -17.74
C MET A 178 6.20 2.83 -16.55
N LEU A 179 4.97 3.35 -16.60
CA LEU A 179 4.40 4.12 -15.49
C LEU A 179 4.16 3.25 -14.25
N ILE A 180 3.74 1.99 -14.41
CA ILE A 180 3.61 1.02 -13.32
C ILE A 180 4.98 0.72 -12.72
N ALA A 181 5.97 0.39 -13.56
CA ALA A 181 7.32 0.02 -13.13
C ALA A 181 8.07 1.18 -12.44
N SER A 182 7.83 2.42 -12.88
CA SER A 182 8.38 3.62 -12.24
C SER A 182 7.62 4.07 -10.98
N GLY A 183 6.45 3.47 -10.71
CA GLY A 183 5.58 3.89 -9.61
C GLY A 183 4.84 5.21 -9.84
N ALA A 184 4.86 5.75 -11.07
CA ALA A 184 4.13 6.97 -11.43
C ALA A 184 2.60 6.75 -11.44
N ILE A 185 2.17 5.51 -11.66
CA ILE A 185 0.81 5.04 -11.37
C ILE A 185 0.90 3.79 -10.50
N TYR A 186 -0.17 3.49 -9.78
CA TYR A 186 -0.20 2.43 -8.79
C TYR A 186 -1.08 1.26 -9.24
N VAL A 187 -0.53 0.06 -9.12
CA VAL A 187 -1.24 -1.23 -9.22
C VAL A 187 -0.77 -2.07 -8.03
N ASP A 188 -1.71 -2.75 -7.36
CA ASP A 188 -1.33 -3.74 -6.35
C ASP A 188 -0.84 -5.02 -7.02
N LEU A 189 0.49 -5.16 -7.13
CA LEU A 189 1.16 -6.30 -7.74
C LEU A 189 0.93 -7.61 -6.99
N ASN A 190 0.33 -7.59 -5.79
CA ASN A 190 0.09 -8.79 -4.98
C ASN A 190 -1.24 -9.48 -5.28
N VAL A 191 -2.19 -8.80 -5.94
CA VAL A 191 -3.61 -9.22 -5.95
C VAL A 191 -4.03 -9.90 -7.24
N ALA A 192 -3.65 -9.34 -8.39
CA ALA A 192 -4.07 -9.85 -9.70
C ALA A 192 -2.88 -9.92 -10.68
N PRO A 193 -2.79 -10.97 -11.52
CA PRO A 193 -1.79 -11.03 -12.57
C PRO A 193 -1.97 -9.90 -13.60
N ILE A 194 -0.90 -9.18 -13.95
CA ILE A 194 -0.91 -8.13 -14.99
C ILE A 194 -1.31 -8.70 -16.36
N ALA A 195 -1.00 -9.98 -16.59
CA ALA A 195 -1.42 -10.71 -17.79
C ALA A 195 -2.94 -10.93 -17.89
N GLU A 196 -3.71 -10.64 -16.84
CA GLU A 196 -5.18 -10.69 -16.79
C GLU A 196 -5.71 -9.27 -16.53
N PRO A 197 -5.61 -8.36 -17.52
CA PRO A 197 -5.79 -6.91 -17.34
C PRO A 197 -7.20 -6.51 -16.88
N GLU A 198 -8.22 -7.33 -17.11
CA GLU A 198 -9.58 -7.13 -16.63
C GLU A 198 -9.72 -7.27 -15.10
N ARG A 199 -8.76 -7.92 -14.44
CA ARG A 199 -8.74 -8.11 -12.97
C ARG A 199 -7.89 -7.07 -12.24
N VAL A 200 -7.06 -6.35 -12.99
CA VAL A 200 -6.07 -5.41 -12.45
C VAL A 200 -6.70 -4.04 -12.39
N HIS A 201 -6.69 -3.42 -11.21
CA HIS A 201 -7.23 -2.07 -11.02
C HIS A 201 -6.07 -1.08 -10.93
N VAL A 202 -6.18 0.02 -11.66
CA VAL A 202 -5.14 1.06 -11.77
C VAL A 202 -5.58 2.30 -11.01
N PHE A 203 -4.66 2.86 -10.22
CA PHE A 203 -4.89 4.04 -9.41
C PHE A 203 -3.78 5.07 -9.62
N ALA A 204 -4.09 6.34 -9.36
CA ALA A 204 -3.05 7.38 -9.40
C ALA A 204 -2.01 7.18 -8.29
N THR A 205 -2.45 6.71 -7.10
CA THR A 205 -1.57 6.52 -5.94
C THR A 205 -2.02 5.33 -5.08
N ALA A 206 -1.09 4.78 -4.29
CA ALA A 206 -1.38 3.73 -3.30
C ALA A 206 -2.45 4.18 -2.27
N LYS A 207 -2.46 5.47 -1.91
CA LYS A 207 -3.43 6.05 -0.97
C LYS A 207 -4.86 5.98 -1.52
N MET A 208 -5.01 6.22 -2.83
CA MET A 208 -6.30 6.07 -3.52
C MET A 208 -6.73 4.61 -3.58
N ALA A 209 -5.81 3.70 -3.90
CA ALA A 209 -6.11 2.26 -3.92
C ALA A 209 -6.63 1.76 -2.56
N ALA A 210 -5.95 2.13 -1.47
CA ALA A 210 -6.37 1.79 -0.12
C ALA A 210 -7.77 2.35 0.21
N ALA A 211 -8.07 3.58 -0.21
CA ALA A 211 -9.38 4.18 -0.03
C ALA A 211 -10.49 3.42 -0.78
N CYS A 212 -10.25 3.09 -2.06
CA CYS A 212 -11.20 2.33 -2.87
C CYS A 212 -11.42 0.91 -2.31
N GLU A 213 -10.37 0.23 -1.85
CA GLU A 213 -10.48 -1.10 -1.24
C GLU A 213 -11.38 -1.08 0.00
N VAL A 214 -11.19 -0.10 0.89
CA VAL A 214 -12.03 0.07 2.09
C VAL A 214 -13.49 0.30 1.71
N VAL A 215 -13.74 1.21 0.77
CA VAL A 215 -15.09 1.57 0.32
C VAL A 215 -15.79 0.36 -0.31
N SER A 216 -15.13 -0.36 -1.22
CA SER A 216 -15.66 -1.56 -1.86
C SER A 216 -15.95 -2.67 -0.85
N ARG A 217 -15.05 -2.89 0.12
CA ARG A 217 -15.27 -3.89 1.18
C ARG A 217 -16.46 -3.53 2.07
N GLU A 218 -16.63 -2.26 2.43
CA GLU A 218 -17.77 -1.83 3.25
C GLU A 218 -19.10 -1.93 2.51
N ALA A 219 -19.12 -1.64 1.20
CA ALA A 219 -20.29 -1.83 0.36
C ALA A 219 -20.74 -3.30 0.33
N CYS A 220 -19.80 -4.25 0.21
CA CYS A 220 -20.08 -5.68 0.24
C CYS A 220 -20.64 -6.18 1.59
N ILE A 221 -20.30 -5.53 2.70
CA ILE A 221 -20.83 -5.88 4.04
C ILE A 221 -22.27 -5.35 4.21
N GLY A 222 -22.60 -4.20 3.60
CA GLY A 222 -23.92 -3.59 3.66
C GLY A 222 -25.02 -4.34 2.90
N THR A 223 -24.65 -5.10 1.85
CA THR A 223 -25.58 -5.92 1.04
C THR A 223 -25.87 -7.31 1.65
N GLY A 224 -25.33 -7.62 2.82
CA GLY A 224 -25.52 -8.89 3.53
C GLY A 224 -26.88 -9.13 4.19
N ILE A 225 -27.95 -8.41 3.82
CA ILE A 225 -29.33 -8.83 4.12
C ILE A 225 -29.76 -9.76 2.98
N ARG A 226 -29.77 -11.08 3.25
CA ARG A 226 -30.35 -12.10 2.36
C ARG A 226 -31.83 -11.76 2.09
N SER A 227 -32.12 -11.16 0.94
CA SER A 227 -33.45 -11.26 0.35
C SER A 227 -33.64 -12.67 -0.19
N ILE A 228 -34.77 -13.29 0.13
CA ILE A 228 -35.17 -14.62 -0.37
C ILE A 228 -35.50 -14.56 -1.87
N ASP A 229 -35.74 -13.35 -2.41
CA ASP A 229 -35.92 -13.12 -3.84
C ASP A 229 -34.69 -12.37 -4.37
N GLY A 230 -33.91 -13.07 -5.19
CA GLY A 230 -32.65 -12.62 -5.80
C GLY A 230 -32.83 -11.47 -6.79
N GLN A 231 -33.07 -10.28 -6.28
CA GLN A 231 -32.99 -9.03 -7.03
C GLN A 231 -32.05 -8.07 -6.30
N LEU A 232 -30.85 -7.90 -6.88
CA LEU A 232 -29.91 -6.85 -6.52
C LEU A 232 -30.57 -5.50 -6.82
N CYS A 233 -31.03 -4.80 -5.79
CA CYS A 233 -31.38 -3.40 -5.91
C CYS A 233 -30.13 -2.57 -5.58
N GLU A 234 -29.14 -2.61 -6.48
CA GLU A 234 -28.04 -1.66 -6.45
C GLU A 234 -28.55 -0.38 -7.12
N SER A 235 -28.74 0.69 -6.36
CA SER A 235 -29.05 2.00 -6.95
C SER A 235 -27.77 2.53 -7.61
N PRO A 236 -27.71 2.69 -8.95
CA PRO A 236 -26.50 3.14 -9.66
C PRO A 236 -26.02 4.54 -9.24
N ASP A 237 -26.90 5.34 -8.65
CA ASP A 237 -26.64 6.72 -8.22
C ASP A 237 -25.65 6.81 -7.03
N VAL A 238 -25.69 5.84 -6.12
CA VAL A 238 -24.86 5.86 -4.90
C VAL A 238 -23.41 5.47 -5.21
N HIS A 239 -23.20 4.48 -6.08
CA HIS A 239 -21.85 4.10 -6.53
C HIS A 239 -21.18 5.25 -7.29
N SER A 240 -21.96 5.98 -8.11
CA SER A 240 -21.47 7.16 -8.82
C SER A 240 -21.09 8.31 -7.87
N GLU A 241 -21.93 8.64 -6.87
CA GLU A 241 -21.63 9.70 -5.90
C GLU A 241 -20.39 9.38 -5.03
N VAL A 242 -20.27 8.13 -4.57
CA VAL A 242 -19.12 7.64 -3.79
C VAL A 242 -17.82 7.84 -4.55
N PHE A 243 -17.83 7.47 -5.83
CA PHE A 243 -16.67 7.53 -6.70
C PHE A 243 -16.23 8.96 -6.99
N LEU A 244 -17.19 9.85 -7.27
CA LEU A 244 -16.94 11.28 -7.45
C LEU A 244 -16.32 11.92 -6.20
N LEU A 245 -16.72 11.49 -5.01
CA LEU A 245 -16.15 11.99 -3.75
C LEU A 245 -14.69 11.53 -3.55
N LEU A 246 -14.35 10.31 -3.97
CA LEU A 246 -12.97 9.82 -3.94
C LEU A 246 -12.11 10.53 -4.98
N ALA A 247 -12.57 10.63 -6.23
CA ALA A 247 -11.86 11.32 -7.30
C ALA A 247 -11.57 12.79 -6.97
N ALA A 248 -12.47 13.47 -6.24
CA ALA A 248 -12.29 14.85 -5.81
C ALA A 248 -11.35 15.03 -4.59
N ALA A 249 -10.98 13.96 -3.89
CA ALA A 249 -10.13 14.04 -2.71
C ALA A 249 -8.65 14.18 -3.12
N SER A 250 -7.94 15.13 -2.49
CA SER A 250 -6.49 15.23 -2.70
C SER A 250 -5.77 14.05 -2.06
N GLU A 251 -4.54 13.79 -2.50
CA GLU A 251 -3.70 12.73 -1.92
C GLU A 251 -3.53 12.89 -0.40
N LEU A 252 -3.35 14.13 0.07
CA LEU A 252 -3.28 14.46 1.50
C LEU A 252 -4.59 14.17 2.23
N ASP A 253 -5.74 14.41 1.59
CA ASP A 253 -7.05 14.11 2.18
C ASP A 253 -7.23 12.60 2.36
N LEU A 254 -6.80 11.81 1.37
CA LEU A 254 -6.82 10.33 1.41
C LEU A 254 -5.87 9.78 2.47
N GLU A 255 -4.66 10.33 2.58
CA GLU A 255 -3.70 9.94 3.63
C GLU A 255 -4.28 10.15 5.03
N ILE A 256 -4.88 11.32 5.27
CA ILE A 256 -5.54 11.63 6.54
C ILE A 256 -6.72 10.69 6.79
N ALA A 257 -7.52 10.40 5.76
CA ALA A 257 -8.67 9.52 5.87
C ALA A 257 -8.27 8.06 6.15
N ASN A 258 -7.27 7.52 5.45
CA ASN A 258 -6.68 6.21 5.69
C ASN A 258 -6.20 6.09 7.14
N ARG A 259 -5.40 7.05 7.62
CA ARG A 259 -4.94 7.06 9.02
C ARG A 259 -6.10 7.09 10.03
N ARG A 260 -7.13 7.89 9.77
CA ARG A 260 -8.33 7.96 10.63
C ARG A 260 -9.08 6.64 10.63
N PHE A 261 -9.20 6.01 9.46
CA PHE A 261 -9.89 4.75 9.30
C PHE A 261 -9.22 3.63 10.10
N ASP A 262 -7.88 3.54 10.07
CA ASP A 262 -7.14 2.55 10.86
C ASP A 262 -7.43 2.68 12.36
N ILE A 263 -7.41 3.91 12.87
CA ILE A 263 -7.73 4.19 14.29
C ILE A 263 -9.17 3.79 14.61
N VAL A 264 -10.13 4.13 13.75
CA VAL A 264 -11.55 3.78 13.95
C VAL A 264 -11.75 2.26 13.89
N ARG A 265 -11.12 1.59 12.93
CA ARG A 265 -11.19 0.12 12.74
C ARG A 265 -10.64 -0.62 13.95
N GLN A 266 -9.46 -0.24 14.44
CA GLN A 266 -8.87 -0.83 15.66
C GLN A 266 -9.78 -0.64 16.88
N HIS A 267 -10.37 0.55 17.03
CA HIS A 267 -11.30 0.81 18.12
C HIS A 267 -12.58 -0.05 18.03
N LEU A 268 -13.12 -0.26 16.83
CA LEU A 268 -14.28 -1.13 16.60
C LEU A 268 -13.96 -2.61 16.86
N ALA A 269 -12.73 -3.05 16.61
CA ALA A 269 -12.27 -4.42 16.88
C ALA A 269 -12.07 -4.69 18.40
N GLY A 270 -12.12 -3.66 19.24
CA GLY A 270 -11.95 -3.77 20.69
C GLY A 270 -10.49 -3.69 21.17
N ASP A 271 -9.55 -3.37 20.28
CA ASP A 271 -8.15 -3.20 20.63
C ASP A 271 -7.96 -1.95 21.51
N ARG A 272 -7.44 -2.17 22.73
CA ARG A 272 -7.11 -1.11 23.69
C ARG A 272 -5.67 -0.64 23.52
N LEU A 273 -5.28 -0.19 22.34
CA LEU A 273 -3.99 0.49 22.18
C LEU A 273 -4.07 1.91 22.77
N SER A 274 -2.96 2.36 23.34
CA SER A 274 -2.80 3.72 23.90
C SER A 274 -2.97 4.75 22.80
N CYS A 275 -4.21 5.18 22.57
CA CYS A 275 -4.51 6.09 21.49
C CYS A 275 -3.95 7.48 21.85
N SER A 276 -2.92 7.92 21.13
CA SER A 276 -2.44 9.32 21.16
C SER A 276 -3.55 10.32 20.78
N THR A 277 -4.63 9.83 20.13
CA THR A 277 -5.78 10.64 19.74
C THR A 277 -6.71 10.93 20.93
N PRO A 278 -7.07 12.20 21.17
CA PRO A 278 -8.02 12.56 22.22
C PRO A 278 -9.39 11.89 22.07
N ALA A 279 -9.96 11.41 23.17
CA ALA A 279 -11.24 10.69 23.18
C ALA A 279 -12.40 11.48 22.54
N ARG A 280 -12.38 12.82 22.61
CA ARG A 280 -13.37 13.68 21.94
C ARG A 280 -13.28 13.57 20.41
N THR A 281 -12.06 13.57 19.88
CA THR A 281 -11.79 13.47 18.44
C THR A 281 -12.20 12.10 17.91
N LEU A 282 -11.89 11.03 18.65
CA LEU A 282 -12.31 9.68 18.29
C LEU A 282 -13.84 9.53 18.24
N ARG A 283 -14.56 10.06 19.25
CA ARG A 283 -16.03 10.07 19.24
C ARG A 283 -16.60 10.82 18.03
N LEU A 284 -15.99 11.94 17.67
CA LEU A 284 -16.39 12.71 16.48
C LEU A 284 -16.20 11.88 15.20
N TRP A 285 -15.04 11.25 15.01
CA TRP A 285 -14.77 10.40 13.84
C TRP A 285 -15.70 9.20 13.78
N MET A 286 -16.00 8.54 14.90
CA MET A 286 -17.00 7.46 14.94
C MET A 286 -18.39 7.93 14.53
N ALA A 287 -18.81 9.12 14.98
CA ALA A 287 -20.10 9.68 14.60
C ALA A 287 -20.16 9.98 13.09
N GLN A 288 -19.08 10.56 12.54
CA GLN A 288 -18.95 10.83 11.10
C GLN A 288 -18.95 9.55 10.27
N TYR A 289 -18.22 8.53 10.74
CA TYR A 289 -18.14 7.22 10.12
C TYR A 289 -19.52 6.55 10.06
N ARG A 290 -20.27 6.52 11.18
CA ARG A 290 -21.62 5.95 11.21
C ARG A 290 -22.58 6.70 10.27
N PHE A 291 -22.56 8.03 10.31
CA PHE A 291 -23.38 8.86 9.43
C PHE A 291 -23.08 8.62 7.95
N ALA A 292 -21.81 8.56 7.57
CA ALA A 292 -21.42 8.29 6.19
C ALA A 292 -21.80 6.87 5.75
N ARG A 293 -21.67 5.88 6.64
CA ARG A 293 -22.10 4.51 6.35
C ARG A 293 -23.60 4.41 6.07
N GLU A 294 -24.41 5.14 6.82
CA GLU A 294 -25.86 5.21 6.58
C GLU A 294 -26.21 5.93 5.26
N ARG A 295 -25.46 6.98 4.91
CA ARG A 295 -25.74 7.81 3.74
C ARG A 295 -25.21 7.23 2.42
N TYR A 296 -24.01 6.67 2.46
CA TYR A 296 -23.22 6.31 1.27
C TYR A 296 -22.89 4.81 1.21
N GLY A 297 -23.33 4.00 2.17
CA GLY A 297 -22.95 2.59 2.28
C GLY A 297 -21.52 2.35 2.79
N SER A 298 -20.65 3.37 2.74
CA SER A 298 -19.29 3.33 3.28
C SER A 298 -19.06 4.42 4.34
N GLY A 299 -18.60 4.01 5.52
CA GLY A 299 -18.25 4.91 6.61
C GLY A 299 -16.93 5.65 6.38
N TYR A 300 -16.03 5.08 5.56
CA TYR A 300 -14.75 5.68 5.19
C TYR A 300 -14.92 7.12 4.65
N LEU A 301 -15.93 7.37 3.82
CA LEU A 301 -16.19 8.69 3.25
C LEU A 301 -16.46 9.77 4.30
N GLY A 302 -16.95 9.39 5.49
CA GLY A 302 -17.15 10.30 6.61
C GLY A 302 -15.85 10.80 7.24
N LEU A 303 -14.76 10.08 7.02
CA LEU A 303 -13.43 10.37 7.57
C LEU A 303 -12.61 11.29 6.67
N LEU A 304 -13.04 11.51 5.42
CA LEU A 304 -12.42 12.47 4.51
C LEU A 304 -12.42 13.87 5.14
N PRO A 305 -11.24 14.50 5.28
CA PRO A 305 -11.17 15.85 5.79
C PRO A 305 -11.80 16.84 4.80
N LYS A 306 -12.60 17.77 5.32
CA LYS A 306 -13.18 18.85 4.51
C LYS A 306 -12.21 20.01 4.33
N ILE A 307 -10.91 19.75 4.17
CA ILE A 307 -9.87 20.80 4.09
C ILE A 307 -10.13 21.70 2.89
N SER A 308 -10.46 21.10 1.74
CA SER A 308 -10.88 21.82 0.54
C SER A 308 -12.12 22.70 0.74
N LYS A 309 -12.92 22.51 1.79
CA LYS A 309 -14.08 23.37 2.12
C LYS A 309 -13.79 24.39 3.23
N ARG A 310 -12.55 24.45 3.74
CA ARG A 310 -12.13 25.43 4.75
C ARG A 310 -11.57 26.69 4.08
N GLY A 311 -11.74 27.83 4.75
CA GLY A 311 -11.27 29.13 4.26
C GLY A 311 -12.32 29.88 3.44
N ASN A 312 -12.34 31.20 3.56
CA ASN A 312 -13.25 32.02 2.77
C ASN A 312 -12.72 32.15 1.33
N ARG A 313 -13.36 31.46 0.39
CA ARG A 313 -13.04 31.54 -1.05
C ARG A 313 -13.84 32.60 -1.78
N THR A 314 -14.85 33.18 -1.13
CA THR A 314 -15.48 34.39 -1.67
C THR A 314 -14.55 35.55 -1.38
N GLY A 315 -14.25 36.35 -2.41
CA GLY A 315 -13.49 37.58 -2.22
C GLY A 315 -14.16 38.41 -1.13
N ARG A 316 -13.42 38.74 -0.07
CA ARG A 316 -13.97 39.57 1.02
C ARG A 316 -14.31 40.98 0.58
N LEU A 317 -13.76 41.42 -0.55
CA LEU A 317 -13.99 42.71 -1.14
C LEU A 317 -15.10 42.61 -2.19
N PRO A 318 -16.11 43.49 -2.14
CA PRO A 318 -17.07 43.68 -3.22
C PRO A 318 -16.37 43.96 -4.55
N GLU A 319 -16.98 43.52 -5.65
CA GLU A 319 -16.43 43.66 -7.00
C GLU A 319 -16.11 45.13 -7.34
N ALA A 320 -17.01 46.05 -6.99
CA ALA A 320 -16.80 47.50 -7.13
C ALA A 320 -15.55 48.02 -6.38
N SER A 321 -15.23 47.45 -5.21
CA SER A 321 -14.03 47.82 -4.46
C SER A 321 -12.77 47.26 -5.11
N ARG A 322 -12.84 46.07 -5.74
CA ARG A 322 -11.73 45.49 -6.50
C ARG A 322 -11.46 46.27 -7.76
N GLU A 323 -12.51 46.64 -8.50
CA GLU A 323 -12.40 47.48 -9.70
C GLU A 323 -11.75 48.83 -9.39
N LEU A 324 -12.18 49.51 -8.33
CA LEU A 324 -11.55 50.75 -7.87
C LEU A 324 -10.06 50.57 -7.53
N LEU A 325 -9.71 49.43 -6.93
CA LEU A 325 -8.32 49.11 -6.58
C LEU A 325 -7.48 48.87 -7.83
N THR A 326 -7.99 48.11 -8.81
CA THR A 326 -7.35 47.90 -10.10
C THR A 326 -7.17 49.22 -10.84
N GLN A 327 -8.22 50.06 -10.90
CA GLN A 327 -8.16 51.38 -11.52
C GLN A 327 -7.10 52.27 -10.87
N PHE A 328 -7.00 52.25 -9.54
CA PHE A 328 -5.98 53.02 -8.81
C PHE A 328 -4.57 52.48 -9.06
N VAL A 329 -4.38 51.16 -9.08
CA VAL A 329 -3.05 50.58 -9.37
C VAL A 329 -2.60 50.96 -10.78
N GLU A 330 -3.45 50.76 -11.79
CA GLU A 330 -3.10 51.03 -13.19
C GLU A 330 -2.89 52.53 -13.47
N ASN A 331 -3.79 53.39 -12.99
CA ASN A 331 -3.78 54.81 -13.36
C ASN A 331 -2.90 55.66 -12.44
N ASP A 332 -2.73 55.24 -11.19
CA ASP A 332 -2.19 56.08 -10.12
C ASP A 332 -0.91 55.53 -9.47
N TYR A 333 -0.62 54.24 -9.58
CA TYR A 333 0.55 53.59 -8.96
C TYR A 333 1.58 53.08 -9.99
N GLU A 334 1.15 52.40 -11.06
CA GLU A 334 2.01 51.91 -12.15
C GLU A 334 2.25 52.96 -13.24
N SER A 335 1.65 54.14 -13.10
CA SER A 335 1.90 55.31 -13.92
C SER A 335 3.35 55.80 -13.76
N LEU A 336 4.08 55.84 -14.88
CA LEU A 336 5.48 56.35 -14.95
C LEU A 336 5.59 57.87 -14.68
N ARG A 337 4.49 58.56 -14.39
CA ARG A 337 4.49 60.00 -14.09
C ARG A 337 4.66 60.24 -12.60
N GLN A 338 5.73 60.96 -12.24
CA GLN A 338 5.98 61.41 -10.87
C GLN A 338 4.89 62.40 -10.44
N LYS A 339 4.07 62.02 -9.45
CA LYS A 339 3.03 62.91 -8.92
C LYS A 339 3.67 64.10 -8.21
N SER A 340 3.35 65.31 -8.68
CA SER A 340 3.73 66.52 -7.96
C SER A 340 2.92 66.61 -6.66
N ARG A 341 3.59 66.80 -5.51
CA ARG A 341 2.93 67.17 -4.27
C ARG A 341 2.34 68.57 -4.48
N LEU A 342 1.04 68.63 -4.76
CA LEU A 342 0.25 69.85 -4.59
C LEU A 342 -0.53 69.73 -3.28
N ALA A 343 -0.52 70.86 -2.57
CA ALA A 343 -0.85 71.06 -1.16
C ALA A 343 -2.28 70.71 -0.75
#